data_AF-A0A512UP80-F1
#
_entry.id   AF-A0A512UP80-F1
#
_cell.length_a   1.000
_cell.length_b   1.000
_cell.length_c   1.000
_cell.angle_alpha   90.00
_cell.angle_beta   90.00
_cell.angle_gamma   90.00
#
_symmetry.space_group_name_H-M   'P 1'
#
loop_
_entity.id
_entity.type
_entity.pdbx_description
1 polymer ?
#
loop_
_entity_poly.entity_id
_entity_poly.type
_entity_poly.pdbx_seq_one_letter_code
_entity_poly.pdbx_strand_id
1 'polypeptide(L)'
;MSDDYSEMTEKLNEIAASLHSQSTSGRSSSTGSVITTTPSSYSYLSPYTHVRSVYKVVHQPVSAYSFDAHITLARLQQVMALSTAGKVTFKLLEPSHYLEWYHLLLITFSRRDQIAAAYCTLSPKEFADSFTGESRAVAAAVFAVESTFSDFVHRSIGKHSSFNFAGAHLNREYVETYVKDICAADAHPLVVNQRKTDLINRASGGDVTSLVHFMQAHGFDEQTIWLEVTTALNARVQVKKHFKKYKTEWKALEHLPGGILNSALNIFTKS
;
A
#
# COMPACT_ATOMS: atom_id res chain seq x y z
N MET A 1 -19.50 -15.81 28.11
CA MET A 1 -18.42 -15.45 27.16
C MET A 1 -18.53 -16.22 25.85
N SER A 2 -19.19 -17.39 25.83
CA SER A 2 -19.46 -18.23 24.65
C SER A 2 -20.30 -17.52 23.57
N ASP A 3 -21.45 -16.95 23.94
CA ASP A 3 -22.49 -16.65 22.94
C ASP A 3 -22.19 -15.38 22.14
N ASP A 4 -21.78 -14.29 22.79
CA ASP A 4 -21.34 -13.05 22.13
C ASP A 4 -20.08 -13.26 21.24
N TYR A 5 -19.21 -14.21 21.61
CA TYR A 5 -17.99 -14.52 20.85
C TYR A 5 -18.32 -15.40 19.64
N SER A 6 -19.23 -16.35 19.80
CA SER A 6 -19.76 -17.21 18.73
C SER A 6 -20.50 -16.36 17.69
N GLU A 7 -21.41 -15.48 18.12
CA GLU A 7 -22.19 -14.61 17.23
C GLU A 7 -21.28 -13.67 16.40
N MET A 8 -20.21 -13.16 17.01
CA MET A 8 -19.27 -12.27 16.32
C MET A 8 -18.35 -13.02 15.34
N THR A 9 -17.92 -14.23 15.69
CA THR A 9 -17.13 -15.10 14.80
C THR A 9 -17.98 -15.56 13.61
N GLU A 10 -19.26 -15.84 13.86
CA GLU A 10 -20.24 -16.20 12.82
C GLU A 10 -20.49 -15.02 11.87
N LYS A 11 -20.71 -13.81 12.39
CA LYS A 11 -20.83 -12.57 11.58
C LYS A 11 -19.56 -12.24 10.79
N LEU A 12 -18.39 -12.50 11.36
CA LEU A 12 -17.10 -12.35 10.66
C LEU A 12 -16.99 -13.30 9.46
N ASN A 13 -17.37 -14.56 9.67
CA ASN A 13 -17.40 -15.56 8.61
C ASN A 13 -18.47 -15.25 7.55
N GLU A 14 -19.63 -14.71 7.95
CA GLU A 14 -20.67 -14.27 7.03
C GLU A 14 -20.24 -13.07 6.18
N ILE A 15 -19.56 -12.08 6.76
CA ILE A 15 -19.01 -10.94 6.00
C ILE A 15 -17.92 -11.42 5.03
N ALA A 16 -17.02 -12.30 5.47
CA ALA A 16 -16.00 -12.89 4.61
C ALA A 16 -16.64 -13.69 3.45
N ALA A 17 -17.68 -14.49 3.74
CA ALA A 17 -18.42 -15.25 2.73
C ALA A 17 -19.24 -14.36 1.78
N SER A 18 -19.83 -13.28 2.29
CA SER A 18 -20.58 -12.30 1.50
C SER A 18 -19.66 -11.58 0.51
N LEU A 19 -18.49 -11.15 0.97
CA LEU A 19 -17.44 -10.58 0.10
C LEU A 19 -16.95 -11.60 -0.93
N HIS A 20 -16.86 -12.88 -0.57
CA HIS A 20 -16.49 -13.97 -1.48
C HIS A 20 -17.51 -14.18 -2.61
N SER A 21 -18.80 -14.17 -2.28
CA SER A 21 -19.87 -14.35 -3.28
C SER A 21 -19.93 -13.20 -4.30
N GLN A 22 -19.67 -11.96 -3.88
CA GLN A 22 -19.62 -10.78 -4.76
C GLN A 22 -18.42 -10.79 -5.73
N SER A 23 -17.31 -11.47 -5.37
CA SER A 23 -16.16 -11.64 -6.27
C SER A 23 -16.41 -12.70 -7.34
N THR A 24 -17.17 -13.75 -6.99
CA THR A 24 -17.47 -14.86 -7.92
C THR A 24 -18.54 -14.54 -8.97
N SER A 25 -19.40 -13.54 -8.76
CA SER A 25 -20.43 -13.15 -9.73
C SER A 25 -19.90 -12.38 -10.95
N GLY A 26 -18.59 -12.08 -11.00
CA GLY A 26 -17.93 -11.43 -12.14
C GLY A 26 -17.25 -12.36 -13.13
N ARG A 27 -17.31 -13.70 -12.94
CA ARG A 27 -16.53 -14.64 -13.75
C ARG A 27 -17.39 -15.80 -14.26
N SER A 28 -18.08 -15.57 -15.38
CA SER A 28 -18.77 -16.63 -16.13
C SER A 28 -17.94 -17.10 -17.32
N SER A 29 -17.73 -18.42 -17.34
CA SER A 29 -17.42 -19.32 -18.47
C SER A 29 -15.98 -19.41 -19.02
N SER A 30 -15.25 -20.45 -18.61
CA SER A 30 -15.20 -21.71 -19.40
C SER A 30 -14.48 -22.86 -18.66
N THR A 31 -15.15 -24.02 -18.65
CA THR A 31 -14.65 -25.40 -18.54
C THR A 31 -13.73 -25.84 -17.39
N GLY A 32 -14.36 -26.48 -16.39
CA GLY A 32 -14.14 -27.90 -16.06
C GLY A 32 -12.74 -28.36 -15.65
N SER A 33 -12.45 -28.37 -14.35
CA SER A 33 -11.70 -29.44 -13.70
C SER A 33 -11.98 -29.38 -12.20
N VAL A 34 -12.36 -30.53 -11.63
CA VAL A 34 -12.46 -30.77 -10.19
C VAL A 34 -11.06 -30.55 -9.60
N ILE A 35 -10.90 -29.53 -8.75
CA ILE A 35 -9.67 -29.36 -7.96
C ILE A 35 -10.03 -29.66 -6.52
N THR A 36 -9.61 -30.83 -6.09
CA THR A 36 -9.58 -31.33 -4.73
C THR A 36 -8.82 -30.36 -3.84
N THR A 37 -9.42 -30.00 -2.72
CA THR A 37 -8.85 -29.22 -1.63
C THR A 37 -7.55 -29.86 -1.12
N THR A 38 -6.42 -29.17 -1.32
CA THR A 38 -5.19 -29.37 -0.54
C THR A 38 -4.59 -28.00 -0.19
N PRO A 39 -4.36 -27.69 1.10
CA PRO A 39 -3.69 -26.47 1.53
C PRO A 39 -2.17 -26.68 1.40
N SER A 40 -1.62 -26.49 0.21
CA SER A 40 -0.18 -26.61 -0.03
C SER A 40 0.23 -25.96 -1.35
N SER A 41 0.64 -24.70 -1.27
CA SER A 41 1.66 -24.12 -2.16
C SER A 41 2.35 -22.93 -1.49
N TYR A 42 2.82 -23.15 -0.26
CA TYR A 42 3.89 -22.36 0.37
C TYR A 42 5.24 -22.71 -0.26
N SER A 43 5.41 -22.40 -1.55
CA SER A 43 6.69 -22.56 -2.26
C SER A 43 6.57 -21.90 -3.61
N TYR A 44 7.25 -20.76 -3.75
CA TYR A 44 7.87 -20.14 -4.93
C TYR A 44 7.87 -18.61 -4.73
N LEU A 45 8.37 -18.21 -3.56
CA LEU A 45 8.45 -16.82 -3.12
C LEU A 45 9.65 -16.16 -3.81
N SER A 46 9.47 -15.66 -5.03
CA SER A 46 10.08 -14.37 -5.29
C SER A 46 9.35 -13.39 -4.37
N PRO A 47 10.05 -12.58 -3.55
CA PRO A 47 9.39 -11.54 -2.76
C PRO A 47 8.53 -10.60 -3.63
N TYR A 48 8.76 -10.61 -4.95
CA TYR A 48 8.26 -9.70 -5.96
C TYR A 48 7.30 -10.35 -6.98
N THR A 49 6.71 -11.51 -6.69
CA THR A 49 5.89 -12.23 -7.69
C THR A 49 4.56 -11.53 -8.03
N HIS A 50 4.12 -10.53 -7.24
CA HIS A 50 2.81 -9.86 -7.40
C HIS A 50 2.87 -8.39 -7.88
N VAL A 51 4.00 -7.97 -8.47
CA VAL A 51 4.40 -6.55 -8.62
C VAL A 51 3.47 -5.66 -9.47
N ARG A 52 2.54 -6.17 -10.29
CA ARG A 52 1.77 -5.30 -11.21
C ARG A 52 0.44 -4.75 -10.67
N SER A 53 -0.15 -5.31 -9.61
CA SER A 53 -1.47 -4.90 -9.13
C SER A 53 -1.45 -3.87 -7.98
N VAL A 54 -0.31 -3.72 -7.30
CA VAL A 54 -0.15 -2.93 -6.06
C VAL A 54 -0.36 -1.42 -6.28
N TYR A 55 -0.08 -0.91 -7.49
CA TYR A 55 -0.03 0.53 -7.75
C TYR A 55 -1.38 1.16 -8.13
N LYS A 56 -2.37 0.35 -8.53
CA LYS A 56 -3.71 0.87 -8.87
C LYS A 56 -4.53 1.34 -7.66
N VAL A 57 -4.07 1.01 -6.44
CA VAL A 57 -4.80 1.26 -5.19
C VAL A 57 -4.62 2.72 -4.71
N VAL A 58 -3.65 3.47 -5.23
CA VAL A 58 -3.24 4.73 -4.59
C VAL A 58 -4.34 5.80 -4.67
N HIS A 59 -5.15 5.87 -5.74
CA HIS A 59 -6.35 6.72 -5.73
C HIS A 59 -7.45 6.19 -6.68
N GLN A 60 -8.72 6.30 -6.25
CA GLN A 60 -9.88 6.23 -7.15
C GLN A 60 -9.66 7.14 -8.36
N PRO A 61 -10.16 6.80 -9.55
CA PRO A 61 -9.99 7.63 -10.75
C PRO A 61 -10.63 8.99 -10.51
N VAL A 62 -9.79 9.99 -10.22
CA VAL A 62 -10.19 11.39 -10.28
C VAL A 62 -10.41 11.70 -11.76
N SER A 63 -11.49 12.42 -12.07
CA SER A 63 -11.68 13.08 -13.36
C SER A 63 -10.36 13.65 -13.89
N ALA A 64 -10.04 13.37 -15.15
CA ALA A 64 -8.74 13.59 -15.79
C ALA A 64 -7.91 14.75 -15.17
N TYR A 65 -6.71 14.41 -14.68
CA TYR A 65 -5.75 15.41 -14.21
C TYR A 65 -5.44 16.41 -15.34
N SER A 66 -5.40 17.69 -15.00
CA SER A 66 -5.02 18.77 -15.91
C SER A 66 -4.22 19.81 -15.16
N PHE A 67 -2.97 20.03 -15.57
CA PHE A 67 -2.03 20.92 -14.91
C PHE A 67 -1.42 21.89 -15.92
N ASP A 68 -1.30 23.16 -15.56
CA ASP A 68 -0.51 24.11 -16.36
C ASP A 68 0.99 23.92 -16.04
N ALA A 69 1.80 23.72 -17.08
CA ALA A 69 3.23 23.43 -16.92
C ALA A 69 4.03 24.61 -16.34
N HIS A 70 3.72 25.86 -16.73
CA HIS A 70 4.41 27.04 -16.23
C HIS A 70 4.08 27.32 -14.77
N ILE A 71 2.79 27.22 -14.40
CA ILE A 71 2.34 27.37 -13.01
C ILE A 71 2.97 26.29 -12.13
N THR A 72 2.99 25.05 -12.60
CA THR A 72 3.60 23.94 -11.87
C THR A 72 5.10 24.17 -11.65
N LEU A 73 5.82 24.53 -12.71
CA LEU A 73 7.26 24.78 -12.63
C LEU A 73 7.57 25.93 -11.66
N ALA A 74 6.84 27.05 -11.79
CA ALA A 74 7.01 28.20 -10.90
C ALA A 74 6.74 27.82 -9.43
N ARG A 75 5.70 27.03 -9.17
CA ARG A 75 5.36 26.54 -7.82
C ARG A 75 6.46 25.64 -7.24
N LEU A 76 7.01 24.71 -8.03
CA LEU A 76 8.05 23.78 -7.57
C LEU A 76 9.40 24.46 -7.36
N GLN A 77 9.68 25.54 -8.09
CA GLN A 77 10.90 26.34 -7.93
C GLN A 77 10.88 27.27 -6.70
N GLN A 78 9.70 27.52 -6.10
CA GLN A 78 9.63 28.34 -4.89
C GLN A 78 10.26 27.59 -3.70
N VAL A 79 11.32 28.20 -3.14
CA VAL A 79 12.20 27.66 -2.08
C VAL A 79 11.45 27.12 -0.84
N MET A 80 10.23 27.58 -0.57
CA MET A 80 9.42 27.09 0.55
C MET A 80 8.60 25.82 0.25
N ALA A 81 8.24 25.56 -1.01
CA ALA A 81 7.42 24.40 -1.40
C ALA A 81 8.16 23.07 -1.26
N LEU A 82 9.49 23.09 -1.34
CA LEU A 82 10.37 21.93 -1.13
C LEU A 82 10.55 21.58 0.36
N SER A 83 10.42 22.56 1.27
CA SER A 83 10.62 22.37 2.72
C SER A 83 9.45 21.69 3.43
N THR A 84 8.25 21.73 2.84
CA THR A 84 7.05 21.01 3.30
C THR A 84 6.98 19.58 2.77
N ALA A 85 8.07 19.04 2.23
CA ALA A 85 8.20 17.60 2.06
C ALA A 85 8.11 16.94 3.43
N GLY A 86 6.93 16.42 3.75
CA GLY A 86 6.61 15.82 5.04
C GLY A 86 7.74 14.92 5.54
N LYS A 87 7.99 14.99 6.85
CA LYS A 87 9.04 14.20 7.50
C LYS A 87 8.86 12.73 7.11
N VAL A 88 9.82 12.20 6.35
CA VAL A 88 9.86 10.77 6.03
C VAL A 88 10.19 10.02 7.31
N THR A 89 9.24 9.26 7.85
CA THR A 89 9.39 8.53 9.11
C THR A 89 9.80 7.07 8.93
N PHE A 90 9.85 6.58 7.69
CA PHE A 90 10.23 5.22 7.34
C PHE A 90 11.50 5.20 6.47
N LYS A 91 12.26 4.11 6.55
CA LYS A 91 13.52 3.95 5.83
C LYS A 91 13.62 2.56 5.21
N LEU A 92 14.14 2.47 3.98
CA LEU A 92 14.59 1.19 3.42
C LEU A 92 15.91 0.81 4.09
N LEU A 93 15.84 -0.13 5.03
CA LEU A 93 17.01 -0.63 5.77
C LEU A 93 17.38 -2.06 5.40
N GLU A 94 16.44 -2.78 4.80
CA GLU A 94 16.51 -4.21 4.54
C GLU A 94 15.97 -4.46 3.13
N PRO A 95 16.79 -4.98 2.18
CA PRO A 95 16.38 -5.30 0.81
C PRO A 95 15.09 -6.09 0.71
N SER A 96 14.88 -7.04 1.63
CA SER A 96 13.69 -7.89 1.67
C SER A 96 12.38 -7.11 1.87
N HIS A 97 12.45 -5.87 2.38
CA HIS A 97 11.29 -5.02 2.64
C HIS A 97 11.03 -3.98 1.53
N TYR A 98 11.68 -4.10 0.36
CA TYR A 98 11.51 -3.14 -0.75
C TYR A 98 10.04 -2.89 -1.09
N LEU A 99 9.21 -3.95 -1.19
CA LEU A 99 7.80 -3.78 -1.56
C LEU A 99 7.03 -2.93 -0.56
N GLU A 100 7.14 -3.27 0.73
CA GLU A 100 6.50 -2.51 1.81
C GLU A 100 6.99 -1.06 1.82
N TRP A 101 8.32 -0.85 1.72
CA TRP A 101 8.92 0.48 1.68
C TRP A 101 8.42 1.28 0.47
N TYR A 102 8.40 0.70 -0.72
CA TYR A 102 8.02 1.38 -1.95
C TYR A 102 6.53 1.71 -1.96
N HIS A 103 5.69 0.82 -1.43
CA HIS A 103 4.28 1.10 -1.23
C HIS A 103 4.05 2.30 -0.28
N LEU A 104 4.73 2.32 0.87
CA LEU A 104 4.66 3.45 1.80
C LEU A 104 5.23 4.74 1.20
N LEU A 105 6.28 4.64 0.39
CA LEU A 105 6.85 5.75 -0.37
C LEU A 105 5.80 6.41 -1.26
N LEU A 106 5.13 5.62 -2.10
CA LEU A 106 4.14 6.12 -3.05
C LEU A 106 2.92 6.72 -2.35
N ILE A 107 2.40 6.05 -1.31
CA ILE A 107 1.28 6.57 -0.51
C ILE A 107 1.65 7.89 0.18
N THR A 108 2.85 7.98 0.73
CA THR A 108 3.26 9.19 1.46
C THR A 108 3.52 10.34 0.50
N PHE A 109 4.13 10.06 -0.66
CA PHE A 109 4.38 11.06 -1.68
C PHE A 109 3.08 11.56 -2.31
N SER A 110 2.15 10.66 -2.66
CA SER A 110 0.87 11.01 -3.31
C SER A 110 0.01 11.94 -2.44
N ARG A 111 0.10 11.81 -1.11
CA ARG A 111 -0.65 12.65 -0.16
C ARG A 111 -0.17 14.10 -0.08
N ARG A 112 0.95 14.46 -0.73
CA ARG A 112 1.49 15.83 -0.67
C ARG A 112 0.63 16.82 -1.44
N ASP A 113 0.22 16.47 -2.65
CA ASP A 113 -0.69 17.25 -3.49
C ASP A 113 -1.21 16.42 -4.68
N GLN A 114 -2.07 17.03 -5.50
CA GLN A 114 -2.66 16.39 -6.68
C GLN A 114 -1.64 16.03 -7.78
N ILE A 115 -0.54 16.77 -7.91
CA ILE A 115 0.50 16.51 -8.92
C ILE A 115 1.29 15.27 -8.52
N ALA A 116 1.66 15.16 -7.24
CA ALA A 116 2.30 13.99 -6.68
C ALA A 116 1.38 12.75 -6.76
N ALA A 117 0.08 12.92 -6.50
CA ALA A 117 -0.90 11.85 -6.67
C ALA A 117 -0.99 11.37 -8.12
N ALA A 118 -1.06 12.29 -9.09
CA ALA A 118 -1.06 11.96 -10.51
C ALA A 118 0.24 11.24 -10.91
N TYR A 119 1.39 11.74 -10.47
CA TYR A 119 2.70 11.15 -10.76
C TYR A 119 2.82 9.72 -10.24
N CYS A 120 2.33 9.43 -9.03
CA CYS A 120 2.35 8.06 -8.48
C CYS A 120 1.40 7.10 -9.20
N THR A 121 0.33 7.61 -9.83
CA THR A 121 -0.78 6.78 -10.34
C THR A 121 -0.71 6.53 -11.84
N LEU A 122 -0.38 7.57 -12.61
CA LEU A 122 -0.39 7.54 -14.08
C LEU A 122 0.90 6.92 -14.63
N SER A 123 0.85 6.30 -15.80
CA SER A 123 2.08 5.96 -16.54
C SER A 123 2.87 7.22 -16.89
N PRO A 124 4.19 7.13 -17.21
CA PRO A 124 4.99 8.31 -17.55
C PRO A 124 4.38 9.14 -18.69
N LYS A 125 3.82 8.46 -19.69
CA LYS A 125 3.15 9.11 -20.82
C LYS A 125 1.86 9.80 -20.39
N GLU A 126 0.96 9.10 -19.68
CA GLU A 126 -0.29 9.70 -19.19
C GLU A 126 -0.04 10.87 -18.25
N PHE A 127 1.02 10.82 -17.44
CA PHE A 127 1.40 11.92 -16.57
C PHE A 127 1.87 13.13 -17.38
N ALA A 128 2.72 12.95 -18.39
CA ALA A 128 3.12 14.04 -19.27
C ALA A 128 1.93 14.63 -20.05
N ASP A 129 1.02 13.77 -20.53
CA ASP A 129 -0.19 14.16 -21.25
C ASP A 129 -1.21 14.91 -20.36
N SER A 130 -1.06 14.85 -19.03
CA SER A 130 -1.88 15.64 -18.08
C SER A 130 -1.47 17.10 -17.98
N PHE A 131 -0.36 17.50 -18.60
CA PHE A 131 0.10 18.89 -18.63
C PHE A 131 -0.32 19.62 -19.90
N THR A 132 -0.72 20.88 -19.74
CA THR A 132 -0.94 21.83 -20.84
C THR A 132 0.21 22.85 -20.90
N GLY A 133 0.54 23.29 -22.11
CA GLY A 133 1.60 24.28 -22.37
C GLY A 133 2.58 23.84 -23.45
N GLU A 134 3.65 24.62 -23.63
CA GLU A 134 4.70 24.31 -24.59
C GLU A 134 5.45 23.03 -24.19
N SER A 135 5.86 22.21 -25.17
CA SER A 135 6.53 20.93 -24.91
C SER A 135 7.77 21.05 -24.01
N ARG A 136 8.51 22.17 -24.14
CA ARG A 136 9.67 22.44 -23.27
C ARG A 136 9.27 22.73 -21.83
N ALA A 137 8.18 23.46 -21.61
CA ALA A 137 7.65 23.74 -20.29
C ALA A 137 7.11 22.47 -19.63
N VAL A 138 6.40 21.62 -20.40
CA VAL A 138 5.93 20.31 -19.95
C VAL A 138 7.10 19.44 -19.49
N ALA A 139 8.14 19.30 -20.33
CA ALA A 139 9.33 18.52 -19.98
C ALA A 139 10.01 19.03 -18.70
N ALA A 140 10.12 20.36 -18.54
CA ALA A 140 10.68 20.97 -17.34
C ALA A 140 9.82 20.73 -16.09
N ALA A 141 8.49 20.82 -16.20
CA ALA A 141 7.57 20.55 -15.10
C ALA A 141 7.63 19.08 -14.66
N VAL A 142 7.64 18.13 -15.61
CA VAL A 142 7.80 16.70 -15.33
C VAL A 142 9.13 16.46 -14.61
N PHE A 143 10.25 16.96 -15.14
CA PHE A 143 11.56 16.80 -14.52
C PHE A 143 11.64 17.39 -13.10
N ALA A 144 10.96 18.51 -12.84
CA ALA A 144 10.90 19.10 -11.51
C ALA A 144 10.13 18.21 -10.51
N VAL A 145 9.06 17.55 -10.94
CA VAL A 145 8.33 16.56 -10.12
C VAL A 145 9.21 15.34 -9.86
N GLU A 146 9.88 14.82 -10.89
CA GLU A 146 10.81 13.70 -10.75
C GLU A 146 11.98 14.03 -9.80
N SER A 147 12.52 15.24 -9.86
CA SER A 147 13.55 15.73 -8.93
C SER A 147 13.03 15.75 -7.50
N THR A 148 11.80 16.25 -7.30
CA THR A 148 11.16 16.28 -5.97
C THR A 148 10.91 14.87 -5.43
N PHE A 149 10.56 13.92 -6.30
CA PHE A 149 10.42 12.51 -5.95
C PHE A 149 11.77 11.87 -5.61
N SER A 150 12.80 12.11 -6.42
CA SER A 150 14.17 11.65 -6.19
C SER A 150 14.69 12.12 -4.83
N ASP A 151 14.51 13.39 -4.48
CA ASP A 151 14.88 13.93 -3.17
C ASP A 151 14.09 13.28 -2.02
N PHE A 152 12.85 12.88 -2.28
CA PHE A 152 12.03 12.15 -1.32
C PHE A 152 12.53 10.72 -1.13
N VAL A 153 12.93 10.05 -2.21
CA VAL A 153 13.53 8.71 -2.20
C VAL A 153 14.87 8.72 -1.47
N HIS A 154 15.76 9.65 -1.76
CA HIS A 154 17.05 9.79 -1.05
C HIS A 154 16.85 9.93 0.46
N ARG A 155 15.82 10.67 0.88
CA ARG A 155 15.46 10.80 2.30
C ARG A 155 14.77 9.58 2.89
N SER A 156 14.27 8.65 2.08
CA SER A 156 13.65 7.39 2.56
C SER A 156 14.56 6.18 2.42
N ILE A 157 15.75 6.31 1.83
CA ILE A 157 16.76 5.26 1.83
C ILE A 157 17.56 5.33 3.15
N GLY A 158 17.71 4.16 3.78
CA GLY A 158 18.50 3.98 4.99
C GLY A 158 19.95 3.61 4.69
N LYS A 159 20.75 3.42 5.74
CA LYS A 159 22.13 2.96 5.59
C LYS A 159 22.13 1.44 5.40
N HIS A 160 22.52 0.97 4.22
CA HIS A 160 22.76 -0.44 3.90
C HIS A 160 23.93 -0.53 2.91
N SER A 161 24.72 -1.61 2.95
CA SER A 161 25.91 -1.77 2.09
C SER A 161 25.56 -1.74 0.60
N SER A 162 24.41 -2.33 0.23
CA SER A 162 23.93 -2.40 -1.16
C SER A 162 23.30 -1.09 -1.65
N PHE A 163 23.08 -0.10 -0.78
CA PHE A 163 22.42 1.16 -1.13
C PHE A 163 23.42 2.30 -1.25
N ASN A 164 24.11 2.36 -2.40
CA ASN A 164 24.94 3.50 -2.77
C ASN A 164 24.39 4.17 -4.03
N PHE A 165 23.54 5.17 -3.83
CA PHE A 165 22.88 5.91 -4.92
C PHE A 165 23.31 7.37 -4.98
N ALA A 166 24.47 7.71 -4.39
CA ALA A 166 24.95 9.08 -4.34
C ALA A 166 25.03 9.69 -5.75
N GLY A 167 24.37 10.83 -5.95
CA GLY A 167 24.34 11.54 -7.24
C GLY A 167 23.39 10.97 -8.30
N ALA A 168 22.72 9.83 -8.03
CA ALA A 168 21.72 9.28 -8.93
C ALA A 168 20.39 10.07 -8.85
N HIS A 169 19.75 10.25 -10.00
CA HIS A 169 18.40 10.79 -10.08
C HIS A 169 17.38 9.66 -9.96
N LEU A 170 16.84 9.47 -8.75
CA LEU A 170 15.98 8.34 -8.38
C LEU A 170 14.52 8.61 -8.75
N ASN A 171 14.23 8.76 -10.03
CA ASN A 171 12.84 8.85 -10.52
C ASN A 171 12.11 7.49 -10.40
N ARG A 172 10.82 7.47 -10.75
CA ARG A 172 9.99 6.27 -10.55
C ARG A 172 10.51 5.07 -11.33
N GLU A 173 10.86 5.28 -12.60
CA GLU A 173 11.40 4.23 -13.45
C GLU A 173 12.68 3.63 -12.83
N TYR A 174 13.59 4.47 -12.35
CA TYR A 174 14.83 4.03 -11.74
C TYR A 174 14.59 3.17 -10.48
N VAL A 175 13.64 3.58 -9.63
CA VAL A 175 13.30 2.84 -8.42
C VAL A 175 12.66 1.50 -8.75
N GLU A 176 11.70 1.47 -9.67
CA GLU A 176 10.94 0.27 -10.06
C GLU A 176 11.76 -0.77 -10.83
N THR A 177 12.88 -0.36 -11.41
CA THR A 177 13.80 -1.22 -12.16
C THR A 177 15.08 -1.47 -11.37
N TYR A 178 16.01 -0.51 -11.34
CA TYR A 178 17.34 -0.69 -10.78
C TYR A 178 17.34 -0.92 -9.27
N VAL A 179 16.63 -0.09 -8.49
CA VAL A 179 16.61 -0.26 -7.02
C VAL A 179 15.92 -1.57 -6.65
N LYS A 180 14.83 -1.91 -7.34
CA LYS A 180 14.13 -3.19 -7.19
C LYS A 180 15.06 -4.36 -7.47
N ASP A 181 15.83 -4.34 -8.56
CA ASP A 181 16.71 -5.46 -8.93
C ASP A 181 17.86 -5.64 -7.93
N ILE A 182 18.45 -4.54 -7.44
CA ILE A 182 19.44 -4.58 -6.34
C ILE A 182 18.81 -5.20 -5.09
N CYS A 183 17.61 -4.76 -4.71
CA CYS A 183 16.94 -5.31 -3.54
C CYS A 183 16.56 -6.78 -3.74
N ALA A 184 16.21 -7.19 -4.96
CA ALA A 184 15.83 -8.55 -5.27
C ALA A 184 17.00 -9.53 -5.22
N ALA A 185 18.21 -9.09 -5.55
CA ALA A 185 19.41 -9.90 -5.45
C ALA A 185 19.73 -10.30 -3.98
N ASP A 186 19.45 -9.41 -3.04
CA ASP A 186 19.77 -9.59 -1.61
C ASP A 186 18.56 -10.01 -0.75
N ALA A 187 17.35 -10.06 -1.33
CA ALA A 187 16.14 -10.32 -0.57
C ALA A 187 16.01 -11.78 -0.14
N HIS A 188 15.60 -11.98 1.12
CA HIS A 188 15.45 -13.30 1.71
C HIS A 188 13.99 -13.59 2.13
N PRO A 189 13.35 -14.66 1.62
CA PRO A 189 11.94 -14.96 1.94
C PRO A 189 11.65 -15.13 3.44
N LEU A 190 12.59 -15.69 4.21
CA LEU A 190 12.43 -15.82 5.66
C LEU A 190 12.29 -14.46 6.37
N VAL A 191 12.97 -13.41 5.89
CA VAL A 191 12.88 -12.06 6.48
C VAL A 191 11.50 -11.48 6.25
N VAL A 192 10.94 -11.67 5.04
CA VAL A 192 9.56 -11.26 4.71
C VAL A 192 8.54 -12.00 5.59
N ASN A 193 8.74 -13.30 5.82
CA ASN A 193 7.85 -14.08 6.68
C ASN A 193 7.93 -13.64 8.15
N GLN A 194 9.14 -13.42 8.66
CA GLN A 194 9.35 -12.87 10.01
C GLN A 194 8.66 -11.51 10.15
N ARG A 195 8.80 -10.63 9.16
CA ARG A 195 8.12 -9.34 9.11
C ARG A 195 6.60 -9.48 9.18
N LYS A 196 6.00 -10.42 8.42
CA LYS A 196 4.56 -10.70 8.49
C LYS A 196 4.15 -11.12 9.91
N THR A 197 4.88 -12.05 10.52
CA THR A 197 4.59 -12.52 11.90
C THR A 197 4.67 -11.39 12.92
N ASP A 198 5.68 -10.54 12.84
CA ASP A 198 5.82 -9.37 13.71
C ASP A 198 4.64 -8.40 13.55
N LEU A 199 4.19 -8.17 12.33
CA LEU A 199 3.05 -7.29 12.04
C LEU A 199 1.73 -7.86 12.53
N ILE A 200 1.52 -9.18 12.45
CA ILE A 200 0.36 -9.85 13.04
C ILE A 200 0.35 -9.65 14.56
N ASN A 201 1.49 -9.85 15.23
CA ASN A 201 1.61 -9.63 16.67
C ASN A 201 1.32 -8.17 17.07
N ARG A 202 1.80 -7.19 16.27
CA ARG A 202 1.48 -5.76 16.47
C ARG A 202 0.01 -5.44 16.24
N ALA A 203 -0.60 -6.05 15.21
CA ALA A 203 -2.02 -5.91 14.94
C ALA A 203 -2.89 -6.45 16.09
N SER A 204 -2.49 -7.56 16.72
CA SER A 204 -3.11 -8.03 17.96
C SER A 204 -2.97 -7.06 19.14
N GLY A 205 -1.93 -6.21 19.14
CA GLY A 205 -1.82 -5.07 20.07
C GLY A 205 -2.71 -3.87 19.73
N GLY A 206 -3.19 -3.80 18.47
CA GLY A 206 -4.04 -2.74 17.95
C GLY A 206 -3.44 -1.94 16.77
N ASP A 207 -2.19 -2.19 16.39
CA ASP A 207 -1.57 -1.54 15.20
C ASP A 207 -1.88 -2.36 13.94
N VAL A 208 -3.11 -2.21 13.44
CA VAL A 208 -3.60 -2.93 12.26
C VAL A 208 -3.09 -2.31 10.95
N THR A 209 -2.81 -1.01 10.94
CA THR A 209 -2.43 -0.27 9.72
C THR A 209 -1.15 -0.79 9.09
N SER A 210 -0.14 -1.08 9.92
CA SER A 210 1.14 -1.60 9.42
C SER A 210 0.96 -2.96 8.72
N LEU A 211 0.12 -3.85 9.27
CA LEU A 211 -0.20 -5.14 8.66
C LEU A 211 -0.92 -4.98 7.32
N VAL A 212 -1.90 -4.08 7.24
CA VAL A 212 -2.64 -3.83 6.01
C VAL A 212 -1.73 -3.30 4.90
N HIS A 213 -0.88 -2.30 5.19
CA HIS A 213 0.05 -1.77 4.20
C HIS A 213 1.05 -2.81 3.70
N PHE A 214 1.56 -3.66 4.59
CA PHE A 214 2.39 -4.79 4.20
C PHE A 214 1.64 -5.73 3.24
N MET A 215 0.43 -6.14 3.58
CA MET A 215 -0.33 -7.07 2.73
C MET A 215 -0.73 -6.43 1.39
N GLN A 216 -1.10 -5.15 1.37
CA GLN A 216 -1.33 -4.42 0.12
C GLN A 216 -0.06 -4.37 -0.74
N ALA A 217 1.09 -4.08 -0.14
CA ALA A 217 2.37 -4.03 -0.83
C ALA A 217 2.77 -5.37 -1.46
N HIS A 218 2.37 -6.48 -0.84
CA HIS A 218 2.59 -7.83 -1.34
C HIS A 218 1.47 -8.34 -2.27
N GLY A 219 0.47 -7.52 -2.58
CA GLY A 219 -0.57 -7.84 -3.55
C GLY A 219 -1.63 -8.82 -3.06
N PHE A 220 -1.80 -8.96 -1.75
CA PHE A 220 -2.93 -9.70 -1.19
C PHE A 220 -4.24 -9.02 -1.56
N ASP A 221 -5.27 -9.82 -1.86
CA ASP A 221 -6.61 -9.30 -2.12
C ASP A 221 -7.28 -8.81 -0.82
N GLU A 222 -8.29 -7.95 -0.97
CA GLU A 222 -8.95 -7.32 0.17
C GLU A 222 -9.59 -8.34 1.14
N GLN A 223 -10.09 -9.48 0.65
CA GLN A 223 -10.71 -10.50 1.50
C GLN A 223 -9.66 -11.16 2.39
N THR A 224 -8.52 -11.52 1.80
CA THR A 224 -7.39 -12.09 2.56
C THR A 224 -6.88 -11.10 3.59
N ILE A 225 -6.80 -9.81 3.26
CA ILE A 225 -6.42 -8.76 4.21
C ILE A 225 -7.40 -8.70 5.38
N TRP A 226 -8.70 -8.68 5.10
CA TRP A 226 -9.72 -8.66 6.15
C TRP A 226 -9.69 -9.87 7.06
N LEU A 227 -9.46 -11.07 6.51
CA LEU A 227 -9.34 -12.29 7.28
C LEU A 227 -8.17 -12.22 8.28
N GLU A 228 -7.01 -11.73 7.85
CA GLU A 228 -5.84 -11.61 8.72
C GLU A 228 -6.04 -10.52 9.79
N VAL A 229 -6.61 -9.37 9.42
CA VAL A 229 -6.93 -8.28 10.36
C VAL A 229 -7.90 -8.75 11.44
N THR A 230 -8.97 -9.44 11.05
CA THR A 230 -10.00 -9.91 11.99
C THR A 230 -9.47 -11.01 12.89
N THR A 231 -8.64 -11.92 12.36
CA THR A 231 -7.93 -12.92 13.16
C THR A 231 -7.03 -12.28 14.22
N ALA A 232 -6.21 -11.30 13.82
CA ALA A 232 -5.33 -10.59 14.74
C ALA A 232 -6.11 -9.85 15.84
N LEU A 233 -7.22 -9.22 15.49
CA LEU A 233 -8.09 -8.51 16.43
C LEU A 233 -8.84 -9.47 17.37
N ASN A 234 -9.30 -10.63 16.90
CA ASN A 234 -9.93 -11.64 17.73
C ASN A 234 -8.98 -12.20 18.81
N ALA A 235 -7.68 -12.30 18.51
CA ALA A 235 -6.68 -12.66 19.51
C ALA A 235 -6.57 -11.64 20.67
N ARG A 236 -6.88 -10.37 20.42
CA ARG A 236 -6.87 -9.27 21.41
C ARG A 236 -8.05 -9.35 22.40
N VAL A 237 -9.15 -9.99 22.01
CA VAL A 237 -10.43 -10.00 22.72
C VAL A 237 -10.41 -10.84 24.02
N GLN A 238 -9.31 -11.55 24.30
CA GLN A 238 -9.14 -12.36 25.51
C GLN A 238 -9.23 -11.58 26.85
N VAL A 239 -9.34 -10.25 26.82
CA VAL A 239 -9.51 -9.38 28.01
C VAL A 239 -10.75 -8.49 27.86
N LYS A 240 -11.63 -8.47 28.88
CA LYS A 240 -12.93 -7.73 28.90
C LYS A 240 -12.84 -6.26 28.45
N LYS A 241 -11.76 -5.55 28.78
CA LYS A 241 -11.55 -4.14 28.41
C LYS A 241 -11.34 -3.97 26.90
N HIS A 242 -10.65 -4.91 26.26
CA HIS A 242 -10.43 -4.92 24.81
C HIS A 242 -11.68 -5.36 24.04
N PHE A 243 -12.49 -6.26 24.62
CA PHE A 243 -13.75 -6.68 24.02
C PHE A 243 -14.75 -5.52 23.81
N LYS A 244 -14.94 -4.66 24.83
CA LYS A 244 -15.87 -3.53 24.70
C LYS A 244 -15.42 -2.53 23.63
N LYS A 245 -14.11 -2.22 23.58
CA LYS A 245 -13.53 -1.34 22.56
C LYS A 245 -13.68 -1.94 21.16
N TYR A 246 -13.34 -3.22 21.01
CA TYR A 246 -13.49 -3.95 19.75
C TYR A 246 -14.94 -3.97 19.26
N LYS A 247 -15.93 -4.23 20.14
CA LYS A 247 -17.35 -4.22 19.77
C LYS A 247 -17.81 -2.83 19.27
N THR A 248 -17.26 -1.74 19.79
CA THR A 248 -17.55 -0.38 19.32
C THR A 248 -16.89 -0.10 17.96
N GLU A 249 -15.61 -0.44 17.80
CA GLU A 249 -14.89 -0.29 16.54
C GLU A 249 -15.53 -1.13 15.43
N TRP A 250 -15.92 -2.37 15.75
CA TRP A 250 -16.60 -3.30 14.85
C TRP A 250 -17.95 -2.77 14.36
N LYS A 251 -18.80 -2.28 15.27
CA LYS A 251 -20.08 -1.66 14.90
C LYS A 251 -19.93 -0.46 13.97
N ALA A 252 -18.85 0.31 14.14
CA ALA A 252 -18.59 1.44 13.25
C ALA A 252 -18.24 1.00 11.82
N LEU A 253 -17.81 -0.25 11.62
CA LEU A 253 -17.54 -0.83 10.30
C LEU A 253 -18.80 -1.34 9.59
N GLU A 254 -19.83 -1.76 10.34
CA GLU A 254 -21.11 -2.26 9.78
C GLU A 254 -21.81 -1.23 8.89
N HIS A 255 -21.51 0.05 9.09
CA HIS A 255 -22.07 1.16 8.31
C HIS A 255 -21.21 1.56 7.09
N LEU A 256 -20.02 0.98 6.94
CA LEU A 256 -19.17 1.25 5.78
C LEU A 256 -19.61 0.37 4.60
N PRO A 257 -19.72 0.93 3.39
CA PRO A 257 -19.86 0.11 2.18
C PRO A 257 -18.72 -0.91 2.11
N GLY A 258 -19.03 -2.15 1.72
CA GLY A 258 -18.01 -3.17 1.46
C GLY A 258 -16.99 -2.65 0.44
N GLY A 259 -15.70 -2.86 0.69
CA GLY A 259 -14.62 -2.44 -0.21
C GLY A 259 -13.86 -1.17 0.20
N ILE A 260 -14.03 -0.65 1.43
CA ILE A 260 -13.31 0.55 1.88
C ILE A 260 -12.41 0.26 3.09
N LEU A 261 -11.45 -0.65 2.88
CA LEU A 261 -10.35 -0.96 3.79
C LEU A 261 -9.69 0.29 4.41
N ASN A 262 -9.50 1.36 3.62
CA ASN A 262 -8.92 2.62 4.10
C ASN A 262 -9.82 3.40 5.07
N SER A 263 -11.15 3.33 4.91
CA SER A 263 -12.09 3.95 5.85
C SER A 263 -12.17 3.17 7.16
N ALA A 264 -12.06 1.84 7.07
CA ALA A 264 -12.00 0.97 8.23
C ALA A 264 -10.74 1.17 9.08
N LEU A 265 -9.58 1.34 8.44
CA LEU A 265 -8.32 1.61 9.13
C LEU A 265 -8.40 2.86 10.03
N ASN A 266 -9.12 3.90 9.61
CA ASN A 266 -9.30 5.12 10.41
C ASN A 266 -10.10 4.90 11.70
N ILE A 267 -10.97 3.88 11.74
CA ILE A 267 -11.79 3.54 12.91
C ILE A 267 -10.92 2.82 13.95
N PHE A 268 -10.03 1.93 13.52
CA PHE A 268 -9.14 1.19 14.41
C PHE A 268 -7.93 2.00 14.91
N THR A 269 -7.55 3.09 14.22
CA THR A 269 -6.36 3.90 14.55
C THR A 269 -6.65 5.17 15.34
N LYS A 270 -7.88 5.68 15.32
CA LYS A 270 -8.26 6.86 16.12
C LYS A 270 -8.54 6.45 17.58
N SER A 271 -7.48 6.30 18.38
CA SER A 271 -7.59 6.25 19.84
C SER A 271 -6.32 6.69 20.53
#